data_AF-A0A935REB9-F1
#
_entry.id   AF-A0A935REB9-F1
#
_cell.length_a   1.000
_cell.length_b   1.000
_cell.length_c   1.000
_cell.angle_alpha   90.00
_cell.angle_beta   90.00
_cell.angle_gamma   90.00
#
_symmetry.space_group_name_H-M   'P 1'
#
loop_
_entity.id
_entity.type
_entity.pdbx_description
1 polymer ?
#
loop_
_entity_poly.entity_id
_entity_poly.type
_entity_poly.pdbx_seq_one_letter_code
_entity_poly.pdbx_strand_id
1 'polypeptide(L)'
;MKSFRIVHRLSRRIRFVAPALSRQPERCYILEILLRKHRAVKDVRTVPGIGSVTLHYDPAQLAEERLLAVVDAVIGNIAVAGPRSGPRRGAKPASSARDTASGFPEA
;
A
#
# COMPACT_ATOMS: atom_id res chain seq x y z
N MET A 1 -0.63 -5.10 8.34
CA MET A 1 0.67 -4.53 8.75
C MET A 1 0.81 -3.20 8.01
N LYS A 2 0.89 -2.07 8.72
CA LYS A 2 1.03 -0.76 8.06
C LYS A 2 2.48 -0.61 7.59
N SER A 3 2.69 -0.60 6.28
CA SER A 3 4.03 -0.55 5.67
C SER A 3 4.67 0.84 5.72
N PHE A 4 3.94 1.82 6.26
CA PHE A 4 4.33 3.22 6.36
C PHE A 4 3.75 3.83 7.64
N ARG A 5 4.47 4.82 8.19
CA ARG A 5 4.07 5.57 9.36
C ARG A 5 3.70 6.99 8.94
N ILE A 6 2.42 7.33 9.02
CA ILE A 6 1.97 8.69 8.75
C ILE A 6 2.46 9.58 9.90
N VAL A 7 3.23 10.63 9.57
CA VAL A 7 3.76 11.61 10.53
C VAL A 7 2.87 12.85 10.55
N HIS A 8 2.28 13.20 9.40
CA HIS A 8 1.44 14.36 9.27
C HIS A 8 0.36 14.12 8.22
N ARG A 9 -0.89 14.49 8.55
CA ARG A 9 -2.04 14.34 7.66
C ARG A 9 -2.79 15.67 7.62
N LEU A 10 -2.79 16.32 6.47
CA LEU A 10 -3.53 17.54 6.17
C LEU A 10 -4.39 17.30 4.93
N SER A 11 -5.49 18.05 4.78
CA SER A 11 -6.49 17.87 3.73
C SER A 11 -5.98 17.92 2.28
N ARG A 12 -4.77 18.46 2.04
CA ARG A 12 -4.12 18.53 0.72
C ARG A 12 -2.66 18.04 0.74
N ARG A 13 -2.16 17.62 1.91
CA ARG A 13 -0.74 17.28 2.10
C ARG A 13 -0.60 16.17 3.12
N ILE A 14 0.04 15.08 2.72
CA ILE A 14 0.34 13.97 3.61
C ILE A 14 1.85 13.83 3.71
N ARG A 15 2.35 13.74 4.93
CA ARG A 15 3.72 13.35 5.19
C ARG A 15 3.73 12.02 5.90
N PHE A 16 4.44 11.06 5.32
CA PHE A 16 4.65 9.75 5.91
C PHE A 16 6.13 9.39 5.88
N VAL A 17 6.50 8.44 6.72
CA VAL A 17 7.84 7.88 6.81
C VAL A 17 7.70 6.39 6.53
N ALA A 18 8.41 5.95 5.50
CA ALA A 18 8.49 4.54 5.15
C ALA A 18 9.92 4.08 5.45
N PRO A 19 10.16 3.40 6.58
CA PRO A 19 11.50 2.91 6.93
C PRO A 19 12.03 1.91 5.89
N ALA A 20 11.15 1.22 5.16
CA ALA A 20 11.50 0.34 4.05
C ALA A 20 12.16 1.05 2.85
N LEU A 21 12.03 2.39 2.76
CA LEU A 21 12.64 3.23 1.73
C LEU A 21 13.85 4.01 2.26
N SER A 22 14.13 3.93 3.57
CA SER A 22 15.27 4.61 4.18
C SER A 22 16.58 4.06 3.65
N ARG A 23 17.51 4.96 3.31
CA ARG A 23 18.83 4.66 2.70
C ARG A 23 18.76 3.96 1.33
N GLN A 24 17.61 3.95 0.67
CA GLN A 24 17.41 3.33 -0.64
C GLN A 24 16.85 4.35 -1.64
N PRO A 25 17.72 5.22 -2.20
CA PRO A 25 17.30 6.30 -3.08
C PRO A 25 16.56 5.80 -4.32
N GLU A 26 16.97 4.66 -4.89
CA GLU A 26 16.32 4.03 -6.05
C GLU A 26 14.83 3.76 -5.81
N ARG A 27 14.49 3.23 -4.64
CA ARG A 27 13.10 2.95 -4.27
C ARG A 27 12.29 4.21 -4.03
N CYS A 28 12.92 5.26 -3.48
CA CYS A 28 12.31 6.58 -3.37
C CYS A 28 11.99 7.16 -4.75
N TYR A 29 12.91 7.07 -5.72
CA TYR A 29 12.67 7.54 -7.09
C TYR A 29 11.53 6.78 -7.78
N ILE A 30 11.48 5.45 -7.66
CA ILE A 30 10.38 4.66 -8.23
C ILE A 30 9.04 5.07 -7.63
N LEU A 31 8.97 5.23 -6.31
CA LEU A 31 7.76 5.70 -5.63
C LEU A 31 7.34 7.07 -6.19
N GLU A 32 8.30 7.98 -6.33
CA GLU A 32 8.04 9.34 -6.83
C GLU A 32 7.50 9.33 -8.26
N ILE A 33 8.06 8.51 -9.16
CA ILE A 33 7.60 8.33 -10.53
C ILE A 33 6.17 7.77 -10.56
N LEU A 34 5.90 6.71 -9.78
CA LEU A 34 4.57 6.08 -9.74
C LEU A 34 3.50 7.04 -9.22
N LEU A 35 3.83 7.83 -8.19
CA LEU A 35 2.92 8.80 -7.63
C LEU A 35 2.69 10.00 -8.56
N ARG A 36 3.73 10.50 -9.24
CA ARG A 36 3.59 11.56 -10.26
C ARG A 36 2.71 11.14 -11.43
N LYS A 37 2.60 9.84 -11.72
CA LYS A 37 1.71 9.30 -12.76
C LYS A 37 0.22 9.39 -12.38
N HIS A 38 -0.09 9.56 -11.09
CA HIS A 38 -1.47 9.71 -10.63
C HIS A 38 -1.97 11.15 -10.83
N ARG A 39 -3.04 11.34 -11.61
CA ARG A 39 -3.62 12.67 -11.92
C ARG A 39 -4.00 13.51 -10.70
N ALA A 40 -4.27 12.87 -9.56
CA ALA A 40 -4.64 13.53 -8.32
C ALA A 40 -3.44 14.05 -7.50
N VAL A 41 -2.21 13.64 -7.86
CA VAL A 41 -0.98 14.03 -7.16
C VAL A 41 -0.39 15.24 -7.88
N LYS A 42 -0.26 16.36 -7.16
CA LYS A 42 0.30 17.61 -7.68
C LYS A 42 1.80 17.67 -7.52
N ASP A 43 2.29 17.29 -6.35
CA ASP A 43 3.72 17.29 -6.05
C ASP A 43 4.08 16.14 -5.12
N VAL A 44 5.28 15.60 -5.29
CA VAL A 44 5.83 14.55 -4.44
C VAL A 44 7.27 14.92 -4.15
N ARG A 45 7.61 14.88 -2.87
CA ARG A 45 8.98 15.09 -2.39
C ARG A 45 9.39 13.92 -1.53
N THR A 46 10.44 13.23 -1.93
CA THR A 46 11.02 12.14 -1.15
C THR A 46 12.37 12.57 -0.56
N VAL A 47 12.64 12.17 0.68
CA VAL A 47 13.90 12.40 1.40
C VAL A 47 14.51 11.04 1.73
N PRO A 48 15.37 10.49 0.86
CA PRO A 48 15.89 9.13 1.01
C PRO A 48 16.77 8.92 2.24
N GLY A 49 17.40 9.99 2.76
CA GLY A 49 18.22 9.92 3.97
C GLY A 49 17.47 9.48 5.24
N ILE A 50 16.17 9.76 5.30
CA ILE A 50 15.29 9.39 6.44
C ILE A 50 14.06 8.58 6.02
N GLY A 51 13.91 8.27 4.73
CA GLY A 51 12.73 7.60 4.18
C GLY A 51 11.44 8.42 4.33
N SER A 52 11.54 9.75 4.43
CA SER A 52 10.37 10.62 4.58
C SER A 52 9.83 11.03 3.21
N VAL A 53 8.53 10.90 3.04
CA VAL A 53 7.83 11.27 1.81
C VAL A 53 6.76 12.30 2.15
N THR A 54 6.78 13.40 1.41
CA THR A 54 5.74 14.42 1.44
C THR A 54 5.01 14.38 0.11
N LEU A 55 3.70 14.23 0.17
CA LEU A 55 2.83 14.12 -0.98
C LEU A 55 1.77 15.22 -0.91
N HIS A 56 1.63 15.96 -2.00
CA HIS A 56 0.60 16.98 -2.19
C HIS A 56 -0.43 16.43 -3.17
N TYR A 57 -1.69 16.36 -2.74
CA TYR A 57 -2.77 15.82 -3.54
C TYR A 57 -3.98 16.75 -3.53
N ASP A 58 -4.82 16.60 -4.55
CA ASP A 58 -6.07 17.33 -4.65
C ASP A 58 -7.25 16.45 -4.18
N PRO A 59 -7.87 16.76 -3.02
CA PRO A 59 -9.01 16.00 -2.51
C PRO A 59 -10.25 16.10 -3.42
N ALA A 60 -10.32 17.10 -4.32
CA ALA A 60 -11.40 17.21 -5.30
C ALA A 60 -11.28 16.15 -6.42
N GLN A 61 -10.07 15.65 -6.69
CA GLN A 61 -9.81 14.65 -7.72
C GLN A 61 -9.80 13.22 -7.17
N LEU A 62 -9.40 13.03 -5.90
CA LEU A 62 -9.34 11.71 -5.28
C LEU A 62 -9.55 11.80 -3.77
N ALA A 63 -10.47 10.98 -3.26
CA ALA A 63 -10.68 10.85 -1.83
C ALA A 63 -9.39 10.40 -1.12
N GLU A 64 -9.12 11.03 0.02
CA GLU A 64 -7.90 10.79 0.80
C GLU A 64 -7.72 9.32 1.20
N GLU A 65 -8.81 8.65 1.57
CA GLU A 65 -8.78 7.22 1.93
C GLU A 65 -8.28 6.35 0.78
N ARG A 66 -8.71 6.67 -0.44
CA ARG A 66 -8.31 5.94 -1.65
C ARG A 66 -6.85 6.20 -1.99
N LEU A 67 -6.38 7.43 -1.82
CA LEU A 67 -4.97 7.77 -1.97
C LEU A 67 -4.11 7.01 -0.96
N LEU A 68 -4.51 6.99 0.32
CA LEU A 68 -3.80 6.26 1.36
C LEU A 68 -3.75 4.75 1.08
N ALA A 69 -4.83 4.17 0.56
CA ALA A 69 -4.87 2.77 0.15
C ALA A 69 -3.93 2.49 -1.04
N VAL A 70 -3.86 3.38 -2.03
CA VAL A 70 -2.92 3.26 -3.15
C VAL A 70 -1.48 3.39 -2.66
N VAL A 71 -1.20 4.37 -1.79
CA VAL A 71 0.14 4.56 -1.21
C VAL A 71 0.56 3.33 -0.40
N ASP A 72 -0.32 2.76 0.43
CA ASP A 72 -0.04 1.52 1.17
C ASP A 72 0.24 0.35 0.23
N ALA A 73 -0.55 0.18 -0.83
CA ALA A 73 -0.37 -0.87 -1.82
C ALA A 73 0.94 -0.71 -2.59
N VAL A 74 1.29 0.50 -3.00
CA VAL A 74 2.55 0.78 -3.72
C VAL A 74 3.76 0.57 -2.81
N ILE A 75 3.73 1.09 -1.57
CA ILE A 75 4.82 0.86 -0.61
C ILE A 75 4.94 -0.61 -0.26
N GLY A 76 3.81 -1.30 -0.05
CA GLY A 76 3.76 -2.74 0.17
C GLY A 76 4.37 -3.50 -1.01
N ASN A 77 4.04 -3.13 -2.24
CA ASN A 77 4.61 -3.74 -3.44
C ASN A 77 6.12 -3.47 -3.56
N ILE A 78 6.59 -2.25 -3.29
CA ILE A 78 8.02 -1.90 -3.30
C ILE A 78 8.78 -2.61 -2.18
N ALA A 79 8.17 -2.77 -1.00
CA ALA A 79 8.75 -3.50 0.13
C ALA A 79 8.85 -5.00 -0.15
N VAL A 80 7.83 -5.58 -0.80
CA VAL A 80 7.79 -6.99 -1.20
C VAL A 80 8.71 -7.28 -2.40
N ALA A 81 8.98 -6.30 -3.26
CA ALA A 81 9.89 -6.43 -4.40
C ALA A 81 11.39 -6.52 -4.03
N GLY A 82 11.75 -6.64 -2.74
CA GLY A 82 13.05 -7.19 -2.34
C GLY A 82 13.20 -8.66 -2.76
N PRO A 83 14.41 -9.24 -2.78
CA PRO A 83 14.61 -10.63 -3.20
C PRO A 83 13.75 -11.53 -2.31
N ARG A 84 12.74 -12.14 -2.95
CA ARG A 84 11.66 -12.97 -2.41
C ARG A 84 11.90 -13.49 -0.99
N SER A 85 11.01 -13.09 -0.06
CA SER A 85 10.57 -14.01 0.99
C SER A 85 9.14 -13.66 1.44
N GLY A 86 8.20 -14.56 1.14
CA GLY A 86 6.88 -14.62 1.78
C GLY A 86 5.68 -14.53 0.82
N PRO A 87 4.85 -15.58 0.68
CA PRO A 87 3.71 -15.59 -0.22
C PRO A 87 2.53 -14.79 0.35
N ARG A 88 1.77 -14.22 -0.60
CA ARG A 88 0.44 -13.60 -0.46
C ARG A 88 -0.36 -14.13 0.73
N ARG A 89 -0.65 -13.28 1.71
CA ARG A 89 -1.66 -13.56 2.74
C ARG A 89 -2.93 -12.73 2.50
N GLY A 90 -3.57 -13.05 1.39
CA GLY A 90 -4.98 -12.75 1.13
C GLY A 90 -5.80 -14.04 1.12
N ALA A 91 -5.61 -14.89 2.14
CA ALA A 91 -6.48 -16.04 2.36
C ALA A 91 -7.54 -15.64 3.40
N LYS A 92 -8.70 -15.19 2.92
CA LYS A 92 -9.94 -15.36 3.67
C LYS A 92 -10.19 -16.88 3.73
N PRO A 93 -10.29 -17.51 4.90
CA PRO A 93 -10.85 -18.86 4.95
C PRO A 93 -12.34 -18.75 4.61
N ALA A 94 -12.73 -19.43 3.53
CA ALA A 94 -14.12 -19.73 3.24
C ALA A 94 -14.63 -20.62 4.38
N SER A 95 -15.41 -20.03 5.29
CA SER A 95 -16.12 -20.78 6.31
C SER A 95 -17.33 -21.44 5.65
N SER A 96 -17.15 -22.72 5.31
CA SER A 96 -18.09 -23.81 5.58
C SER A 96 -19.57 -23.44 5.66
N ALA A 97 -20.30 -23.70 4.58
CA ALA A 97 -21.73 -23.97 4.66
C ALA A 97 -22.13 -24.90 3.52
N ARG A 98 -22.71 -26.04 3.95
CA ARG A 98 -23.47 -27.02 3.15
C ARG A 98 -22.61 -28.06 2.46
N ASP A 99 -22.36 -29.15 3.19
CA ASP A 99 -22.65 -30.44 2.58
C ASP A 99 -23.79 -31.11 3.33
N THR A 100 -24.66 -31.70 2.54
CA THR A 100 -26.07 -31.94 2.81
C THR A 100 -26.19 -33.40 3.24
N ALA A 101 -26.92 -33.66 4.31
CA ALA A 101 -27.40 -35.00 4.60
C ALA A 101 -28.28 -35.49 3.43
N SER A 102 -27.95 -36.59 2.77
CA SER A 102 -28.93 -37.56 2.22
C SER A 102 -28.29 -38.73 1.46
N GLY A 103 -28.54 -39.96 1.94
CA GLY A 103 -28.60 -41.24 1.17
C GLY A 103 -27.27 -41.80 0.65
N PHE A 104 -26.99 -43.10 0.62
CA PHE A 104 -27.81 -44.32 0.60
C PHE A 104 -26.83 -45.55 0.72
N PRO A 105 -27.24 -46.83 0.53
CA PRO A 105 -27.22 -47.94 1.50
C PRO A 105 -26.07 -48.97 1.35
N GLU A 106 -25.94 -49.89 2.31
CA GLU A 106 -25.26 -51.21 2.21
C GLU A 106 -25.55 -51.97 3.52
N ALA A 107 -25.87 -53.26 3.65
CA ALA A 107 -26.20 -54.39 2.79
C ALA A 107 -26.93 -55.42 3.69
#